data_AF-A0A7S4JRM8-F1
#
_entry.id   AF-A0A7S4JRM8-F1
#
_cell.length_a   1.000
_cell.length_b   1.000
_cell.length_c   1.000
_cell.angle_alpha   90.00
_cell.angle_beta   90.00
_cell.angle_gamma   90.00
#
_symmetry.space_group_name_H-M   'P 1'
#
loop_
_entity.id
_entity.type
_entity.pdbx_description
1 polymer ?
#
loop_
_entity_poly.entity_id
_entity_poly.type
_entity_poly.pdbx_seq_one_letter_code
_entity_poly.pdbx_strand_id
1 'polypeptide(L)'
;EVDCGLLTDNSSLVAPTRILSVSYNDEGDSDKESEGSGSSHSTDDASEHLSDPLCMEIVDRELDFCAAVVCKDICDAALVGDDLVEYLPPEAEGRVRSRRVACYALLGMWMLVGCVGHRLFHAREEHVFDLIQRTSDAQVEAQDKIMDSEVRIKVIQRDEVSLNRKNFRLKAEAEATARFLQKISSDDDLDETDAETVRESYEKEVNHIDGHKKKLGALEETMQDMSKRQVLEKYGDGLYFVKFELDFSAFKELKHEDRFERYSSFTVRLAPLNIMPHTVHLFLEQVSQGLWNGCSFMINADHLVKAAPLPMSGDLDKITPFVEADLAAPSFPEYSDEFPHKKFTLGFVGKANAHGFFINTRDNSDHHGQDSQLHHETGGGDPCFGEVVSGYKAILRLSSVPTVDQIFMKTPVGITSAKIVEGSGRGDRSQ
;
A
#
# COMPACT_ATOMS: atom_id res chain seq x y z
N GLU A 1 -57.29 -32.15 16.41
CA GLU A 1 -57.92 -32.63 15.17
C GLU A 1 -57.44 -31.70 14.07
N VAL A 2 -56.28 -31.97 13.45
CA VAL A 2 -56.08 -32.84 12.27
C VAL A 2 -56.98 -32.40 11.12
N ASP A 3 -56.42 -31.76 10.08
CA ASP A 3 -56.15 -32.51 8.85
C ASP A 3 -55.14 -31.82 7.92
N CYS A 4 -54.37 -32.67 7.25
CA CYS A 4 -53.16 -32.43 6.49
C CYS A 4 -53.47 -32.31 5.00
N GLY A 5 -52.75 -31.42 4.30
CA GLY A 5 -52.69 -31.36 2.84
C GLY A 5 -51.29 -31.66 2.34
N LEU A 6 -50.98 -32.95 2.16
CA LEU A 6 -49.79 -33.46 1.47
C LEU A 6 -49.86 -33.14 -0.03
N LEU A 7 -48.78 -32.59 -0.58
CA LEU A 7 -48.38 -32.83 -1.97
C LEU A 7 -46.90 -33.21 -1.98
N THR A 8 -46.65 -34.39 -2.54
CA THR A 8 -45.39 -35.11 -2.65
C THR A 8 -44.63 -34.75 -3.93
N ASP A 9 -43.32 -34.92 -3.83
CA ASP A 9 -42.33 -35.21 -4.88
C ASP A 9 -42.06 -34.16 -5.97
N ASN A 10 -40.85 -33.60 -5.93
CA ASN A 10 -39.88 -33.91 -6.97
C ASN A 10 -38.44 -33.78 -6.48
N SER A 11 -37.72 -34.88 -6.69
CA SER A 11 -36.31 -35.07 -6.47
C SER A 11 -35.48 -34.25 -7.47
N SER A 12 -34.55 -33.44 -6.96
CA SER A 12 -33.36 -33.06 -7.71
C SER A 12 -32.17 -33.01 -6.76
N LEU A 13 -31.13 -33.74 -7.14
CA LEU A 13 -29.86 -33.87 -6.44
C LEU A 13 -29.21 -32.49 -6.26
N VAL A 14 -29.17 -32.02 -5.02
CA VAL A 14 -28.27 -30.94 -4.60
C VAL A 14 -27.16 -31.59 -3.79
N ALA A 15 -25.94 -31.56 -4.33
CA ALA A 15 -24.74 -31.95 -3.61
C ALA A 15 -24.56 -31.02 -2.40
N PRO A 16 -24.19 -31.52 -1.21
CA PRO A 16 -24.00 -30.68 -0.05
C PRO A 16 -22.73 -29.85 -0.21
N THR A 17 -22.90 -28.53 -0.34
CA THR A 17 -21.81 -27.58 -0.13
C THR A 17 -21.35 -27.71 1.32
N ARG A 18 -20.15 -28.26 1.52
CA ARG A 18 -19.47 -28.28 2.83
C ARG A 18 -19.26 -26.83 3.27
N ILE A 19 -20.06 -26.38 4.22
CA ILE A 19 -19.71 -25.23 5.04
C ILE A 19 -18.56 -25.69 5.93
N LEU A 20 -17.35 -25.23 5.64
CA LEU A 20 -16.21 -25.35 6.53
C LEU A 20 -16.47 -24.43 7.72
N SER A 21 -17.10 -24.95 8.76
CA SER A 21 -16.99 -24.38 10.10
C SER A 21 -15.55 -24.61 10.58
N VAL A 22 -14.70 -23.59 10.48
CA VAL A 22 -13.40 -23.59 11.14
C VAL A 22 -13.67 -23.34 12.63
N SER A 23 -13.81 -24.42 13.40
CA SER A 23 -13.75 -24.36 14.85
C SER A 23 -12.27 -24.24 15.25
N TYR A 24 -11.87 -23.08 15.74
CA TYR A 24 -10.60 -22.94 16.45
C TYR A 24 -10.77 -23.57 17.83
N ASN A 25 -10.01 -24.63 18.10
CA ASN A 25 -9.79 -25.11 19.45
C ASN A 25 -8.92 -24.08 20.17
N ASP A 26 -9.51 -23.48 21.20
CA ASP A 26 -8.84 -22.64 22.18
C ASP A 26 -8.04 -23.58 23.12
N GLU A 27 -6.82 -23.92 22.71
CA GLU A 27 -5.87 -24.60 23.59
C GLU A 27 -5.07 -23.55 24.36
N GLY A 28 -5.26 -23.57 25.67
CA GLY A 28 -4.67 -22.64 26.62
C GLY A 28 -3.14 -22.63 26.59
N ASP A 29 -2.61 -21.42 26.52
CA ASP A 29 -1.22 -21.09 26.75
C ASP A 29 -0.81 -21.53 28.17
N SER A 30 0.16 -22.43 28.22
CA SER A 30 0.94 -22.70 29.42
C SER A 30 2.35 -22.18 29.20
N ASP A 31 2.65 -21.07 29.88
CA ASP A 31 3.96 -20.44 29.91
C ASP A 31 5.03 -21.44 30.37
N LYS A 32 5.94 -21.79 29.47
CA LYS A 32 7.25 -22.35 29.81
C LYS A 32 8.33 -21.57 29.10
N GLU A 33 8.98 -20.73 29.88
CA GLU A 33 10.30 -20.18 29.59
C GLU A 33 11.29 -21.34 29.39
N SER A 34 11.92 -21.39 28.21
CA SER A 34 13.14 -22.17 28.01
C SER A 34 14.19 -21.30 27.35
N GLU A 35 15.32 -21.21 28.05
CA GLU A 35 16.50 -20.42 27.76
C GLU A 35 17.19 -20.82 26.45
N GLY A 36 18.00 -19.87 25.97
CA GLY A 36 18.57 -19.86 24.64
C GLY A 36 19.60 -20.96 24.34
N SER A 37 19.70 -21.28 23.06
CA SER A 37 20.96 -21.67 22.45
C SER A 37 21.01 -21.10 21.03
N GLY A 38 22.05 -20.30 20.79
CA GLY A 38 22.27 -19.58 19.54
C GLY A 38 22.74 -20.48 18.42
N SER A 39 22.30 -20.17 17.20
CA SER A 39 22.85 -20.68 15.96
C SER A 39 22.77 -19.57 14.91
N SER A 40 23.87 -18.86 14.75
CA SER A 40 24.12 -17.93 13.64
C SER A 40 24.23 -18.73 12.33
N HIS A 41 23.33 -18.47 11.38
CA HIS A 41 23.52 -18.81 9.96
C HIS A 41 23.52 -17.51 9.17
N SER A 42 24.72 -17.12 8.75
CA SER A 42 25.00 -16.11 7.75
C SER A 42 24.58 -16.62 6.38
N THR A 43 23.69 -15.90 5.71
CA THR A 43 23.49 -16.04 4.26
C THR A 43 24.02 -14.78 3.60
N ASP A 44 25.30 -14.83 3.26
CA ASP A 44 25.93 -13.92 2.30
C ASP A 44 25.70 -14.44 0.88
N ASP A 45 25.77 -13.51 -0.07
CA ASP A 45 26.04 -13.67 -1.50
C ASP A 45 24.88 -14.04 -2.44
N ALA A 46 24.16 -13.01 -2.88
CA ALA A 46 23.56 -12.98 -4.22
C ALA A 46 23.30 -11.54 -4.73
N SER A 47 24.34 -10.70 -4.85
CA SER A 47 24.24 -9.47 -5.66
C SER A 47 25.59 -8.92 -6.11
N GLU A 48 26.32 -9.67 -6.93
CA GLU A 48 27.42 -9.10 -7.71
C GLU A 48 27.36 -9.65 -9.13
N HIS A 49 26.64 -8.95 -10.01
CA HIS A 49 26.87 -8.98 -11.45
C HIS A 49 26.20 -7.76 -12.04
N LEU A 50 26.93 -6.66 -12.19
CA LEU A 50 26.71 -5.61 -13.19
C LEU A 50 27.82 -4.54 -13.10
N SER A 51 29.06 -4.97 -13.33
CA SER A 51 30.16 -4.06 -13.71
C SER A 51 31.28 -4.93 -14.28
N ASP A 52 31.06 -5.45 -15.49
CA ASP A 52 32.02 -6.31 -16.18
C ASP A 52 33.16 -5.47 -16.77
N PRO A 53 34.40 -5.57 -16.26
CA PRO A 53 35.55 -4.82 -16.76
C PRO A 53 35.87 -5.14 -18.24
N LEU A 54 35.35 -6.24 -18.78
CA LEU A 54 35.58 -6.64 -20.16
C LEU A 54 35.02 -5.65 -21.19
N CYS A 55 33.96 -4.89 -20.89
CA CYS A 55 33.39 -3.97 -21.87
C CYS A 55 34.31 -2.76 -22.14
N MET A 56 35.05 -2.30 -21.15
CA MET A 56 36.00 -1.18 -21.32
C MET A 56 37.25 -1.65 -22.08
N GLU A 57 37.75 -2.86 -21.79
CA GLU A 57 38.91 -3.43 -22.46
C GLU A 57 38.70 -3.64 -23.97
N ILE A 58 37.46 -3.90 -24.40
CA ILE A 58 37.11 -4.07 -25.82
C ILE A 58 37.06 -2.72 -26.56
N VAL A 59 36.54 -1.67 -25.93
CA VAL A 59 36.45 -0.34 -26.54
C VAL A 59 37.85 0.27 -26.70
N ASP A 60 38.72 0.13 -25.70
CA ASP A 60 40.11 0.59 -25.79
C ASP A 60 40.90 -0.18 -26.86
N ARG A 61 40.68 -1.49 -27.01
CA ARG A 61 41.31 -2.30 -28.07
C ARG A 61 40.87 -1.89 -29.48
N GLU A 62 39.58 -1.59 -29.67
CA GLU A 62 39.05 -1.16 -30.96
C GLU A 62 39.53 0.25 -31.33
N LEU A 63 39.65 1.15 -30.35
CA LEU A 63 40.22 2.49 -30.56
C LEU A 63 41.72 2.45 -30.87
N ASP A 64 42.50 1.63 -30.17
CA ASP A 64 43.92 1.41 -30.46
C ASP A 64 44.11 0.77 -31.85
N PHE A 65 43.21 -0.15 -32.24
CA PHE A 65 43.22 -0.76 -33.56
C PHE A 65 42.90 0.24 -34.66
N CYS A 66 41.87 1.08 -34.50
CA CYS A 66 41.55 2.14 -35.45
C CYS A 66 42.67 3.19 -35.54
N ALA A 67 43.28 3.59 -34.43
CA ALA A 67 44.41 4.50 -34.42
C ALA A 67 45.63 3.92 -35.14
N ALA A 68 45.93 2.63 -34.93
CA ALA A 68 47.04 1.94 -35.57
C ALA A 68 46.84 1.77 -37.08
N VAL A 69 45.63 1.44 -37.54
CA VAL A 69 45.31 1.27 -38.97
C VAL A 69 45.37 2.61 -39.70
N VAL A 70 44.79 3.67 -39.13
CA VAL A 70 44.81 5.01 -39.75
C VAL A 70 46.21 5.61 -39.75
N CYS A 71 47.01 5.44 -38.68
CA CYS A 71 48.40 5.87 -38.68
C CYS A 71 49.25 5.11 -39.70
N LYS A 72 49.01 3.80 -39.87
CA LYS A 72 49.77 2.99 -40.83
C LYS A 72 49.50 3.42 -42.27
N ASP A 73 48.23 3.60 -42.66
CA ASP A 73 47.89 4.00 -44.04
C ASP A 73 48.38 5.42 -44.37
N ILE A 74 48.38 6.34 -43.40
CA ILE A 74 48.91 7.70 -43.57
C ILE A 74 50.44 7.68 -43.63
N CYS A 75 51.13 6.88 -42.81
CA CYS A 75 52.58 6.72 -42.86
C CYS A 75 53.05 6.03 -44.14
N ASP A 76 52.35 4.98 -44.58
CA ASP A 76 52.65 4.27 -45.82
C ASP A 76 52.44 5.19 -47.03
N ALA A 77 51.40 6.04 -47.03
CA ALA A 77 51.20 7.07 -48.06
C ALA A 77 52.27 8.19 -48.03
N ALA A 78 52.83 8.50 -46.86
CA ALA A 78 53.91 9.48 -46.72
C ALA A 78 55.28 8.91 -47.16
N LEU A 79 55.55 7.63 -46.87
CA LEU A 79 56.79 6.94 -47.19
C LEU A 79 56.92 6.58 -48.68
N VAL A 80 55.81 6.23 -49.35
CA VAL A 80 55.79 5.99 -50.82
C VAL A 80 56.08 7.28 -51.60
N GLY A 81 55.99 8.45 -50.96
CA GLY A 81 56.23 9.75 -51.59
C GLY A 81 57.68 10.23 -51.58
N ASP A 82 58.62 9.60 -50.86
CA ASP A 82 60.00 10.09 -50.77
C ASP A 82 60.92 9.54 -51.87
N ASP A 83 60.67 8.34 -52.39
CA ASP A 83 61.43 7.77 -53.52
C ASP A 83 61.03 8.35 -54.90
N LEU A 84 59.99 9.18 -54.96
CA LEU A 84 59.47 9.78 -56.21
C LEU A 84 59.82 11.28 -56.38
N VAL A 85 60.56 11.88 -55.44
CA VAL A 85 60.89 13.32 -55.48
C VAL A 85 62.03 13.62 -56.46
N GLU A 86 62.85 12.62 -56.82
CA GLU A 86 64.06 12.84 -57.64
C GLU A 86 63.80 13.19 -59.12
N TYR A 87 62.54 13.12 -59.58
CA TYR A 87 62.16 13.38 -60.99
C TYR A 87 61.16 14.53 -61.19
N LEU A 88 60.87 15.33 -60.17
CA LEU A 88 59.93 16.45 -60.30
C LEU A 88 60.66 17.77 -60.67
N PRO A 89 60.15 18.56 -61.63
CA PRO A 89 60.75 19.85 -61.99
C PRO A 89 60.70 20.84 -60.81
N PRO A 90 61.68 21.74 -60.66
CA PRO A 90 61.86 22.59 -59.47
C PRO A 90 60.66 23.50 -59.14
N GLU A 91 59.79 23.79 -60.11
CA GLU A 91 58.55 24.57 -59.91
C GLU A 91 57.42 23.78 -59.20
N ALA A 92 57.52 22.44 -59.15
CA ALA A 92 56.58 21.57 -58.46
C ALA A 92 56.95 21.35 -56.97
N GLU A 93 58.23 21.51 -56.61
CA GLU A 93 58.74 21.21 -55.27
C GLU A 93 58.15 22.14 -54.19
N GLY A 94 57.96 23.43 -54.51
CA GLY A 94 57.32 24.40 -53.61
C GLY A 94 55.85 24.06 -53.31
N ARG A 95 55.11 23.52 -54.30
CA ARG A 95 53.72 23.09 -54.12
C ARG A 95 53.60 21.81 -53.29
N VAL A 96 54.55 20.88 -53.45
CA VAL A 96 54.59 19.64 -52.65
C VAL A 96 54.94 19.96 -51.19
N ARG A 97 55.94 20.81 -50.92
CA ARG A 97 56.28 21.23 -49.55
C ARG A 97 55.13 21.96 -48.86
N SER A 98 54.46 22.89 -49.55
CA SER A 98 53.30 23.60 -48.99
C SER A 98 52.15 22.65 -48.65
N ARG A 99 51.89 21.63 -49.48
CA ARG A 99 50.90 20.58 -49.21
C ARG A 99 51.29 19.70 -48.03
N ARG A 100 52.57 19.31 -47.89
CA ARG A 100 53.05 18.55 -46.73
C ARG A 100 52.86 19.34 -45.43
N VAL A 101 53.23 20.63 -45.40
CA VAL A 101 53.02 21.48 -44.21
C VAL A 101 51.52 21.61 -43.88
N ALA A 102 50.65 21.77 -44.89
CA ALA A 102 49.21 21.80 -44.66
C ALA A 102 48.67 20.47 -44.12
N CYS A 103 49.13 19.32 -44.64
CA CYS A 103 48.76 18.00 -44.12
C CYS A 103 49.21 17.82 -42.66
N TYR A 104 50.45 18.18 -42.30
CA TYR A 104 50.93 18.10 -40.92
C TYR A 104 50.17 19.04 -39.98
N ALA A 105 49.82 20.25 -40.43
CA ALA A 105 49.01 21.18 -39.65
C ALA A 105 47.58 20.63 -39.40
N LEU A 106 46.96 20.01 -40.41
CA LEU A 106 45.64 19.38 -40.28
C LEU A 106 45.69 18.15 -39.36
N LEU A 107 46.71 17.31 -39.47
CA LEU A 107 46.95 16.18 -38.56
C LEU A 107 47.16 16.65 -37.11
N GLY A 108 47.97 17.69 -36.90
CA GLY A 108 48.19 18.29 -35.58
C GLY A 108 46.91 18.89 -34.98
N MET A 109 46.09 19.55 -35.80
CA MET A 109 44.80 20.09 -35.37
C MET A 109 43.79 18.97 -35.04
N TRP A 110 43.79 17.88 -35.81
CA TRP A 110 42.93 16.71 -35.55
C TRP A 110 43.32 16.00 -34.25
N MET A 111 44.62 15.82 -34.00
CA MET A 111 45.14 15.29 -32.73
C MET A 111 44.78 16.19 -31.54
N LEU A 112 44.89 17.52 -31.67
CA LEU A 112 44.48 18.47 -30.64
C LEU A 112 42.99 18.41 -30.34
N VAL A 113 42.14 18.36 -31.37
CA VAL A 113 40.68 18.22 -31.20
C VAL A 113 40.33 16.87 -30.56
N GLY A 114 41.00 15.79 -30.96
CA GLY A 114 40.86 14.47 -30.34
C GLY A 114 41.24 14.47 -28.86
N CYS A 115 42.42 15.01 -28.50
CA CYS A 115 42.87 15.08 -27.11
C CYS A 115 41.98 15.97 -26.23
N VAL A 116 41.51 17.12 -26.75
CA VAL A 116 40.58 17.99 -26.00
C VAL A 116 39.21 17.34 -25.86
N GLY A 117 38.69 16.71 -26.93
CA GLY A 117 37.44 15.97 -26.92
C GLY A 117 37.46 14.81 -25.93
N HIS A 118 38.55 14.03 -25.91
CA HIS A 118 38.75 12.92 -24.97
C HIS A 118 38.82 13.40 -23.51
N ARG A 119 39.51 14.52 -23.23
CA ARG A 119 39.53 15.11 -21.89
C ARG A 119 38.16 15.65 -21.45
N LEU A 120 37.42 16.29 -22.36
CA LEU A 120 36.06 16.75 -22.08
C LEU A 120 35.08 15.59 -21.89
N PHE A 121 35.26 14.49 -22.63
CA PHE A 121 34.48 13.27 -22.48
C PHE A 121 34.72 12.63 -21.11
N HIS A 122 35.98 12.40 -20.71
CA HIS A 122 36.28 11.87 -19.37
C HIS A 122 35.84 12.80 -18.24
N ALA A 123 36.02 14.12 -18.36
CA ALA A 123 35.53 15.06 -17.35
C ALA A 123 34.00 15.02 -17.22
N ARG A 124 33.28 14.71 -18.31
CA ARG A 124 31.82 14.52 -18.29
C ARG A 124 31.45 13.17 -17.67
N GLU A 125 32.21 12.11 -17.94
CA GLU A 125 31.99 10.79 -17.32
C GLU A 125 32.19 10.82 -15.80
N GLU A 126 33.25 11.46 -15.30
CA GLU A 126 33.48 11.59 -13.86
C GLU A 126 32.31 12.31 -13.17
N HIS A 127 31.77 13.37 -13.78
CA HIS A 127 30.63 14.10 -13.22
C HIS A 127 29.32 13.29 -13.30
N VAL A 128 29.13 12.49 -14.35
CA VAL A 128 27.96 11.60 -14.46
C VAL A 128 28.06 10.48 -13.43
N PHE A 129 29.24 9.91 -13.21
CA PHE A 129 29.47 8.86 -12.23
C PHE A 129 29.27 9.37 -10.79
N ASP A 130 29.81 10.54 -10.45
CA ASP A 130 29.57 11.18 -9.15
C ASP A 130 28.08 11.51 -8.95
N LEU A 131 27.37 11.94 -10.00
CA LEU A 131 25.92 12.16 -9.92
C LEU A 131 25.15 10.85 -9.67
N ILE A 132 25.49 9.78 -10.39
CA ILE A 132 24.90 8.45 -10.21
C ILE A 132 25.16 7.93 -8.79
N GLN A 133 26.40 8.04 -8.31
CA GLN A 133 26.77 7.60 -6.97
C GLN A 133 25.98 8.37 -5.90
N ARG A 134 25.90 9.71 -6.01
CA ARG A 134 25.11 10.53 -5.07
C ARG A 134 23.62 10.18 -5.09
N THR A 135 23.06 9.90 -6.28
CA THR A 135 21.66 9.46 -6.37
C THR A 135 21.45 8.08 -5.76
N SER A 136 22.41 7.17 -5.93
CA SER A 136 22.38 5.83 -5.34
C SER A 136 22.48 5.92 -3.81
N ASP A 137 23.44 6.68 -3.27
CA ASP A 137 23.62 6.86 -1.84
C ASP A 137 22.37 7.50 -1.20
N ALA A 138 21.77 8.49 -1.86
CA ALA A 138 20.52 9.12 -1.41
C ALA A 138 19.33 8.15 -1.45
N GLN A 139 19.28 7.23 -2.42
CA GLN A 139 18.26 6.18 -2.48
C GLN A 139 18.41 5.17 -1.33
N VAL A 140 19.65 4.76 -1.02
CA VAL A 140 19.93 3.86 0.11
C VAL A 140 19.55 4.53 1.44
N GLU A 141 19.95 5.78 1.65
CA GLU A 141 19.58 6.53 2.87
C GLU A 141 18.06 6.69 3.01
N ALA A 142 17.34 6.89 1.91
CA ALA A 142 15.88 6.95 1.91
C ALA A 142 15.26 5.59 2.26
N GLN A 143 15.79 4.48 1.73
CA GLN A 143 15.33 3.12 2.05
C GLN A 143 15.57 2.78 3.52
N ASP A 144 16.72 3.13 4.08
CA ASP A 144 17.01 2.91 5.50
C ASP A 144 16.05 3.68 6.40
N LYS A 145 15.71 4.92 6.05
CA LYS A 145 14.71 5.73 6.79
C LYS A 145 13.31 5.12 6.73
N ILE A 146 12.93 4.56 5.58
CA ILE A 146 11.64 3.86 5.42
C ILE A 146 11.61 2.62 6.31
N MET A 147 12.66 1.80 6.27
CA MET A 147 12.75 0.58 7.09
C MET A 147 12.74 0.88 8.59
N ASP A 148 13.45 1.91 9.05
CA ASP A 148 13.39 2.35 10.45
C ASP A 148 11.97 2.81 10.84
N SER A 149 11.27 3.52 9.94
CA SER A 149 9.90 3.95 10.17
C SER A 149 8.92 2.77 10.28
N GLU A 150 9.09 1.73 9.47
CA GLU A 150 8.27 0.52 9.51
C GLU A 150 8.45 -0.26 10.83
N VAL A 151 9.70 -0.39 11.29
CA VAL A 151 9.98 -1.03 12.58
C VAL A 151 9.33 -0.25 13.73
N ARG A 152 9.40 1.09 13.70
CA ARG A 152 8.75 1.93 14.72
C ARG A 152 7.23 1.78 14.71
N ILE A 153 6.59 1.72 13.53
CA ILE A 153 5.14 1.51 13.42
C ILE A 153 4.74 0.18 14.05
N LYS A 154 5.48 -0.91 13.79
CA LYS A 154 5.20 -2.22 14.38
C LYS A 154 5.30 -2.24 15.90
N VAL A 155 6.29 -1.53 16.45
CA VAL A 155 6.41 -1.37 17.91
C VAL A 155 5.22 -0.61 18.47
N ILE A 156 4.83 0.49 17.83
CA ILE A 156 3.67 1.30 18.20
C ILE A 156 2.38 0.49 18.17
N GLN A 157 2.11 -0.27 17.10
CA GLN A 157 0.92 -1.12 17.00
C GLN A 157 0.85 -2.18 18.10
N ARG A 158 1.99 -2.80 18.43
CA ARG A 158 2.07 -3.77 19.54
C ARG A 158 1.75 -3.11 20.88
N ASP A 159 2.26 -1.91 21.12
CA ASP A 159 2.00 -1.14 22.33
C ASP A 159 0.52 -0.72 22.42
N GLU A 160 -0.09 -0.37 21.29
CA GLU A 160 -1.51 -0.05 21.20
C GLU A 160 -2.40 -1.24 21.59
N VAL A 161 -2.15 -2.42 21.01
CA VAL A 161 -2.88 -3.65 21.37
C VAL A 161 -2.74 -3.98 22.86
N SER A 162 -1.54 -3.81 23.42
CA SER A 162 -1.25 -4.01 24.84
C SER A 162 -2.02 -3.01 25.72
N LEU A 163 -2.05 -1.74 25.34
CA LEU A 163 -2.78 -0.68 26.04
C LEU A 163 -4.30 -0.86 25.95
N ASN A 164 -4.83 -1.24 24.79
CA ASN A 164 -6.25 -1.52 24.59
C ASN A 164 -6.72 -2.69 25.47
N ARG A 165 -5.94 -3.78 25.54
CA ARG A 165 -6.22 -4.89 26.46
C ARG A 165 -6.23 -4.45 27.93
N LYS A 166 -5.28 -3.60 28.34
CA LYS A 166 -5.26 -3.04 29.70
C LYS A 166 -6.49 -2.18 29.96
N ASN A 167 -6.81 -1.24 29.07
CA ASN A 167 -7.99 -0.39 29.19
C ASN A 167 -9.30 -1.17 29.28
N PHE A 168 -9.43 -2.25 28.52
CA PHE A 168 -10.60 -3.13 28.61
C PHE A 168 -10.74 -3.75 30.01
N ARG A 169 -9.63 -4.25 30.58
CA ARG A 169 -9.61 -4.82 31.95
C ARG A 169 -9.96 -3.76 33.00
N LEU A 170 -9.32 -2.60 32.94
CA LEU A 170 -9.54 -1.50 33.88
C LEU A 170 -10.98 -0.96 33.81
N LYS A 171 -11.55 -0.85 32.60
CA LYS A 171 -12.96 -0.46 32.42
C LYS A 171 -13.92 -1.47 33.06
N ALA A 172 -13.68 -2.77 32.86
CA ALA A 172 -14.48 -3.82 33.50
C ALA A 172 -14.37 -3.79 35.04
N GLU A 173 -13.17 -3.53 35.58
CA GLU A 173 -12.93 -3.38 37.02
C GLU A 173 -13.61 -2.12 37.60
N ALA A 174 -13.56 -1.00 36.88
CA ALA A 174 -14.25 0.24 37.26
C ALA A 174 -15.78 0.08 37.23
N GLU A 175 -16.34 -0.61 36.24
CA GLU A 175 -17.77 -0.92 36.16
C GLU A 175 -18.22 -1.86 37.28
N ALA A 176 -17.41 -2.87 37.63
CA ALA A 176 -17.67 -3.75 38.76
C ALA A 176 -17.67 -2.97 40.09
N THR A 177 -16.70 -2.09 40.28
CA THR A 177 -16.61 -1.20 41.45
C THR A 177 -17.79 -0.23 41.53
N ALA A 178 -18.22 0.35 40.40
CA ALA A 178 -19.37 1.24 40.34
C ALA A 178 -20.68 0.51 40.71
N ARG A 179 -20.88 -0.72 40.23
CA ARG A 179 -22.04 -1.55 40.62
C ARG A 179 -22.00 -1.91 42.10
N PHE A 180 -20.82 -2.16 42.64
CA PHE A 180 -20.64 -2.43 44.07
C PHE A 180 -20.99 -1.19 44.92
N LEU A 181 -20.52 0.00 44.53
CA LEU A 181 -20.88 1.27 45.17
C LEU A 181 -22.38 1.55 45.10
N GLN A 182 -23.03 1.28 43.97
CA GLN A 182 -24.47 1.45 43.83
C GLN A 182 -25.23 0.53 44.80
N LYS A 183 -24.76 -0.71 44.99
CA LYS A 183 -25.35 -1.65 45.96
C LYS A 183 -25.13 -1.20 47.41
N ILE A 184 -23.94 -0.70 47.72
CA ILE A 184 -23.63 -0.12 49.02
C ILE A 184 -24.56 1.05 49.33
N SER A 185 -24.79 1.94 48.37
CA SER A 185 -25.65 3.12 48.57
C SER A 185 -27.12 2.78 48.85
N SER A 186 -27.55 1.55 48.56
CA SER A 186 -28.91 1.09 48.87
C SER A 186 -29.05 0.41 50.23
N ASP A 187 -27.95 0.06 50.89
CA ASP A 187 -27.94 -0.58 52.21
C ASP A 187 -27.63 0.48 53.29
N ASP A 188 -28.63 0.88 54.09
CA ASP A 188 -28.55 1.95 55.11
C ASP A 188 -27.57 1.67 56.29
N ASP A 189 -27.01 0.46 56.38
CA ASP A 189 -26.25 -0.02 57.56
C ASP A 189 -24.71 -0.02 57.37
N LEU A 190 -24.18 0.57 56.30
CA LEU A 190 -22.74 0.55 56.03
C LEU A 190 -21.96 1.65 56.76
N ASP A 191 -20.80 1.27 57.31
CA ASP A 191 -19.86 2.16 57.97
C ASP A 191 -19.30 3.17 56.97
N GLU A 192 -19.32 4.46 57.34
CA GLU A 192 -18.86 5.59 56.53
C GLU A 192 -17.40 5.41 56.07
N THR A 193 -16.59 4.71 56.87
CA THR A 193 -15.17 4.43 56.57
C THR A 193 -14.96 3.47 55.39
N ASP A 194 -15.85 2.50 55.20
CA ASP A 194 -15.78 1.56 54.06
C ASP A 194 -16.16 2.28 52.76
N ALA A 195 -17.12 3.21 52.81
CA ALA A 195 -17.55 3.98 51.65
C ALA A 195 -16.44 4.92 51.13
N GLU A 196 -15.69 5.57 52.02
CA GLU A 196 -14.56 6.44 51.65
C GLU A 196 -13.45 5.64 50.95
N THR A 197 -13.09 4.47 51.49
CA THR A 197 -12.05 3.60 50.90
C THR A 197 -12.41 3.14 49.48
N VAL A 198 -13.68 2.76 49.24
CA VAL A 198 -14.13 2.34 47.90
C VAL A 198 -14.15 3.53 46.93
N ARG A 199 -14.52 4.73 47.41
CA ARG A 199 -14.49 5.95 46.61
C ARG A 199 -13.07 6.32 46.18
N GLU A 200 -12.11 6.30 47.10
CA GLU A 200 -10.69 6.53 46.78
C GLU A 200 -10.16 5.51 45.75
N SER A 201 -10.53 4.23 45.89
CA SER A 201 -10.19 3.18 44.95
C SER A 201 -10.76 3.44 43.55
N TYR A 202 -12.03 3.82 43.46
CA TYR A 202 -12.69 4.16 42.20
C TYR A 202 -12.06 5.39 41.54
N GLU A 203 -11.81 6.46 42.29
CA GLU A 203 -11.18 7.68 41.77
C GLU A 203 -9.76 7.39 41.25
N LYS A 204 -8.99 6.54 41.94
CA LYS A 204 -7.67 6.08 41.47
C LYS A 204 -7.77 5.33 40.15
N GLU A 205 -8.78 4.48 39.99
CA GLU A 205 -9.01 3.68 38.79
C GLU A 205 -9.42 4.54 37.59
N VAL A 206 -10.34 5.50 37.80
CA VAL A 206 -10.73 6.48 36.78
C VAL A 206 -9.54 7.31 36.33
N ASN A 207 -8.73 7.81 37.26
CA ASN A 207 -7.51 8.55 36.94
C ASN A 207 -6.51 7.70 36.13
N HIS A 208 -6.43 6.39 36.40
CA HIS A 208 -5.57 5.48 35.67
C HIS A 208 -6.06 5.27 34.23
N ILE A 209 -7.36 5.04 34.05
CA ILE A 209 -8.01 4.93 32.72
C ILE A 209 -7.79 6.22 31.92
N ASP A 210 -7.98 7.39 32.52
CA ASP A 210 -7.75 8.67 31.86
C ASP A 210 -6.29 8.87 31.46
N GLY A 211 -5.35 8.44 32.31
CA GLY A 211 -3.93 8.42 31.99
C GLY A 211 -3.60 7.54 30.79
N HIS A 212 -4.25 6.38 30.67
CA HIS A 212 -4.07 5.49 29.52
C HIS A 212 -4.74 6.03 28.24
N LYS A 213 -5.94 6.60 28.33
CA LYS A 213 -6.59 7.26 27.18
C LYS A 213 -5.73 8.38 26.61
N LYS A 214 -5.09 9.19 27.46
CA LYS A 214 -4.14 10.22 27.01
C LYS A 214 -2.94 9.65 26.28
N LYS A 215 -2.41 8.51 26.75
CA LYS A 215 -1.29 7.82 26.07
C LYS A 215 -1.71 7.23 24.72
N LEU A 216 -2.91 6.64 24.65
CA LEU A 216 -3.47 6.14 23.38
C LEU A 216 -3.67 7.29 22.38
N GLY A 217 -4.29 8.39 22.79
CA GLY A 217 -4.47 9.54 21.89
C GLY A 217 -3.16 10.11 21.35
N ALA A 218 -2.10 10.17 22.16
CA ALA A 218 -0.77 10.58 21.69
C ALA A 218 -0.13 9.59 20.70
N LEU A 219 -0.43 8.29 20.88
CA LEU A 219 0.04 7.23 20.00
C LEU A 219 -0.68 7.27 18.64
N GLU A 220 -2.01 7.45 18.67
CA GLU A 220 -2.86 7.65 17.50
C GLU A 220 -2.38 8.87 16.70
N GLU A 221 -2.17 10.03 17.34
CA GLU A 221 -1.65 11.25 16.70
C GLU A 221 -0.30 11.00 16.01
N THR A 222 0.62 10.30 16.71
CA THR A 222 1.92 9.94 16.13
C THR A 222 1.76 9.03 14.91
N MET A 223 0.87 8.05 14.96
CA MET A 223 0.60 7.13 13.85
C MET A 223 -0.04 7.85 12.66
N GLN A 224 -0.96 8.79 12.92
CA GLN A 224 -1.57 9.65 11.91
C GLN A 224 -0.52 10.51 11.19
N ASP A 225 0.38 11.14 11.93
CA ASP A 225 1.46 11.95 11.37
C ASP A 225 2.44 11.14 10.53
N MET A 226 2.80 9.94 11.00
CA MET A 226 3.65 9.03 10.23
C MET A 226 2.96 8.56 8.95
N SER A 227 1.71 8.12 9.05
CA SER A 227 0.91 7.68 7.90
C SER A 227 0.76 8.79 6.86
N LYS A 228 0.46 10.02 7.30
CA LYS A 228 0.40 11.20 6.44
C LYS A 228 1.71 11.44 5.71
N ARG A 229 2.83 11.40 6.44
CA ARG A 229 4.17 11.60 5.85
C ARG A 229 4.46 10.54 4.80
N GLN A 230 4.21 9.27 5.09
CA GLN A 230 4.41 8.16 4.16
C GLN A 230 3.57 8.31 2.89
N VAL A 231 2.30 8.74 3.01
CA VAL A 231 1.47 9.00 1.84
C VAL A 231 2.05 10.14 0.99
N LEU A 232 2.44 11.25 1.62
CA LEU A 232 3.01 12.40 0.91
C LEU A 232 4.34 12.06 0.22
N GLU A 233 5.19 11.27 0.87
CA GLU A 233 6.47 10.82 0.30
C GLU A 233 6.27 9.86 -0.89
N LYS A 234 5.34 8.91 -0.77
CA LYS A 234 5.14 7.85 -1.78
C LYS A 234 4.24 8.27 -2.94
N TYR A 235 3.14 8.98 -2.65
CA TYR A 235 2.11 9.32 -3.64
C TYR A 235 2.08 10.81 -4.00
N GLY A 236 2.87 11.63 -3.31
CA GLY A 236 2.86 13.09 -3.46
C GLY A 236 1.65 13.74 -2.80
N ASP A 237 1.64 15.08 -2.76
CA ASP A 237 0.52 15.86 -2.23
C ASP A 237 -0.66 15.92 -3.22
N GLY A 238 -1.89 15.89 -2.69
CA GLY A 238 -3.12 16.05 -3.47
C GLY A 238 -4.30 15.21 -3.00
N LEU A 239 -5.35 15.21 -3.82
CA LEU A 239 -6.50 14.33 -3.66
C LEU A 239 -6.22 12.99 -4.36
N TYR A 240 -6.47 11.90 -3.66
CA TYR A 240 -6.28 10.55 -4.19
C TYR A 240 -7.57 9.97 -4.71
N PHE A 241 -7.47 9.28 -5.84
CA PHE A 241 -8.59 8.60 -6.47
C PHE A 241 -8.24 7.13 -6.71
N VAL A 242 -9.19 6.24 -6.44
CA VAL A 242 -9.04 4.81 -6.71
C VAL A 242 -10.15 4.37 -7.66
N LYS A 243 -9.78 3.81 -8.80
CA LYS A 243 -10.70 3.21 -9.75
C LYS A 243 -10.81 1.72 -9.51
N PHE A 244 -12.03 1.24 -9.36
CA PHE A 244 -12.38 -0.17 -9.26
C PHE A 244 -13.04 -0.65 -10.55
N GLU A 245 -12.61 -1.81 -11.03
CA GLU A 245 -13.21 -2.52 -12.17
C GLU A 245 -13.84 -3.82 -11.68
N LEU A 246 -15.14 -3.99 -11.94
CA LEU A 246 -15.96 -5.08 -11.43
C LEU A 246 -16.34 -6.05 -12.55
N ASP A 247 -16.34 -7.35 -12.24
CA ASP A 247 -16.85 -8.41 -13.12
C ASP A 247 -18.14 -9.01 -12.56
N PHE A 248 -19.22 -8.85 -13.31
CA PHE A 248 -20.55 -9.40 -13.02
C PHE A 248 -20.81 -10.72 -13.77
N SER A 249 -19.82 -11.32 -14.43
CA SER A 249 -19.99 -12.48 -15.32
C SER A 249 -20.50 -13.75 -14.66
N ALA A 250 -20.21 -13.93 -13.38
CA ALA A 250 -20.76 -15.05 -12.61
C ALA A 250 -22.30 -14.97 -12.52
N PHE A 251 -22.87 -13.78 -12.72
CA PHE A 251 -24.29 -13.53 -12.56
C PHE A 251 -25.08 -13.82 -13.84
N LYS A 252 -25.64 -15.03 -13.95
CA LYS A 252 -26.46 -15.46 -15.10
C LYS A 252 -27.92 -15.00 -15.05
N GLU A 253 -28.42 -14.61 -13.87
CA GLU A 253 -29.84 -14.33 -13.63
C GLU A 253 -30.25 -12.87 -13.91
N LEU A 254 -29.38 -12.03 -14.48
CA LEU A 254 -29.73 -10.63 -14.74
C LEU A 254 -30.81 -10.54 -15.83
N LYS A 255 -31.73 -9.59 -15.65
CA LYS A 255 -32.74 -9.24 -16.66
C LYS A 255 -32.06 -8.97 -18.00
N HIS A 256 -32.76 -9.28 -19.09
CA HIS A 256 -32.20 -9.26 -20.45
C HIS A 256 -31.53 -7.93 -20.85
N GLU A 257 -31.95 -6.83 -20.23
CA GLU A 257 -31.43 -5.46 -20.44
C GLU A 257 -30.07 -5.23 -19.77
N ASP A 258 -29.78 -5.89 -18.65
CA ASP A 258 -28.52 -5.74 -17.89
C ASP A 258 -27.43 -6.74 -18.29
N ARG A 259 -27.74 -7.70 -19.17
CA ARG A 259 -26.78 -8.73 -19.61
C ARG A 259 -25.63 -8.19 -20.44
N PHE A 260 -25.77 -7.01 -21.03
CA PHE A 260 -24.82 -6.51 -22.02
C PHE A 260 -23.57 -5.90 -21.39
N GLU A 261 -23.63 -5.43 -20.14
CA GLU A 261 -22.46 -4.87 -19.46
C GLU A 261 -21.86 -5.94 -18.54
N ARG A 262 -20.99 -6.81 -19.05
CA ARG A 262 -20.25 -7.77 -18.19
C ARG A 262 -19.42 -7.05 -17.12
N TYR A 263 -18.82 -5.93 -17.52
CA TYR A 263 -17.93 -5.15 -16.69
C TYR A 263 -18.56 -3.82 -16.32
N SER A 264 -18.25 -3.34 -15.13
CA SER A 264 -18.58 -1.98 -14.71
C SER A 264 -17.41 -1.40 -13.93
N SER A 265 -17.40 -0.09 -13.73
CA SER A 265 -16.36 0.54 -12.93
C SER A 265 -16.92 1.70 -12.12
N PHE A 266 -16.28 1.98 -11.00
CA PHE A 266 -16.54 3.15 -10.18
C PHE A 266 -15.23 3.76 -9.72
N THR A 267 -15.27 5.04 -9.36
CA THR A 267 -14.12 5.77 -8.85
C THR A 267 -14.45 6.35 -7.48
N VAL A 268 -13.54 6.14 -6.55
CA VAL A 268 -13.61 6.66 -5.19
C VAL A 268 -12.63 7.81 -5.06
N ARG A 269 -13.07 8.93 -4.49
CA ARG A 269 -12.23 9.99 -3.96
C ARG A 269 -11.97 9.70 -2.49
N LEU A 270 -10.71 9.64 -2.07
CA LEU A 270 -10.37 9.40 -0.67
C LEU A 270 -10.55 10.67 0.18
N ALA A 271 -10.75 10.48 1.48
CA ALA A 271 -10.81 11.55 2.45
C ALA A 271 -9.48 12.34 2.46
N PRO A 272 -9.50 13.64 2.80
CA PRO A 272 -8.29 14.43 2.96
C PRO A 272 -7.35 13.87 4.05
N LEU A 273 -6.02 13.93 3.82
CA LEU A 273 -5.01 13.46 4.77
C LEU A 273 -4.92 14.27 6.06
N ASN A 274 -5.54 15.45 6.12
CA ASN A 274 -5.65 16.20 7.38
C ASN A 274 -6.82 15.74 8.25
N ILE A 275 -7.65 14.82 7.77
CA ILE A 275 -8.84 14.31 8.46
C ILE A 275 -8.68 12.81 8.76
N MET A 276 -8.27 12.02 7.77
CA MET A 276 -8.19 10.54 7.87
C MET A 276 -6.84 9.97 7.37
N PRO A 277 -5.68 10.51 7.81
CA PRO A 277 -4.39 10.10 7.25
C PRO A 277 -4.08 8.61 7.39
N HIS A 278 -4.40 8.00 8.53
CA HIS A 278 -4.02 6.61 8.79
C HIS A 278 -4.81 5.61 7.94
N THR A 279 -6.13 5.80 7.87
CA THR A 279 -7.03 4.94 7.12
C THR A 279 -6.83 5.09 5.62
N VAL A 280 -6.58 6.32 5.15
CA VAL A 280 -6.26 6.59 3.74
C VAL A 280 -4.92 5.94 3.37
N HIS A 281 -3.91 6.05 4.23
CA HIS A 281 -2.63 5.38 4.03
C HIS A 281 -2.80 3.86 3.89
N LEU A 282 -3.46 3.23 4.86
CA LEU A 282 -3.77 1.79 4.83
C LEU A 282 -4.43 1.38 3.51
N PHE A 283 -5.48 2.10 3.10
CA PHE A 283 -6.22 1.75 1.89
C PHE A 283 -5.40 1.94 0.62
N LEU A 284 -4.58 3.01 0.54
CA LEU A 284 -3.67 3.22 -0.59
C LEU A 284 -2.62 2.11 -0.67
N GLU A 285 -2.06 1.68 0.47
CA GLU A 285 -1.13 0.55 0.51
C GLU A 285 -1.77 -0.74 -0.01
N GLN A 286 -2.98 -1.08 0.45
CA GLN A 286 -3.73 -2.25 -0.04
C GLN A 286 -3.95 -2.20 -1.56
N VAL A 287 -4.27 -1.04 -2.11
CA VAL A 287 -4.48 -0.85 -3.55
C VAL A 287 -3.16 -0.92 -4.31
N SER A 288 -2.11 -0.28 -3.82
CA SER A 288 -0.79 -0.23 -4.47
C SER A 288 -0.15 -1.62 -4.61
N GLN A 289 -0.37 -2.48 -3.61
CA GLN A 289 0.08 -3.87 -3.60
C GLN A 289 -0.87 -4.81 -4.36
N GLY A 290 -1.97 -4.29 -4.92
CA GLY A 290 -2.93 -5.06 -5.70
C GLY A 290 -3.71 -6.09 -4.87
N LEU A 291 -3.79 -5.93 -3.55
CA LEU A 291 -4.44 -6.91 -2.65
C LEU A 291 -5.92 -7.09 -2.98
N TRP A 292 -6.58 -6.02 -3.42
CA TRP A 292 -7.99 -6.06 -3.85
C TRP A 292 -8.21 -6.77 -5.20
N ASN A 293 -7.17 -7.06 -5.98
CA ASN A 293 -7.32 -7.71 -7.28
C ASN A 293 -7.69 -9.20 -7.09
N GLY A 294 -8.80 -9.61 -7.69
CA GLY A 294 -9.38 -10.94 -7.54
C GLY A 294 -10.17 -11.15 -6.25
N CYS A 295 -10.31 -10.14 -5.40
CA CYS A 295 -11.25 -10.14 -4.28
C CYS A 295 -12.69 -10.02 -4.77
N SER A 296 -13.67 -10.03 -3.86
CA SER A 296 -15.08 -9.97 -4.24
C SER A 296 -15.95 -9.20 -3.24
N PHE A 297 -17.04 -8.66 -3.75
CA PHE A 297 -18.19 -8.25 -2.96
C PHE A 297 -19.05 -9.49 -2.71
N MET A 298 -19.29 -9.79 -1.44
CA MET A 298 -20.08 -10.96 -1.05
C MET A 298 -21.24 -10.64 -0.13
N ILE A 299 -21.23 -9.47 0.52
CA ILE A 299 -22.29 -9.05 1.42
C ILE A 299 -23.03 -7.89 0.75
N ASN A 300 -24.34 -8.02 0.65
CA ASN A 300 -25.29 -7.00 0.23
C ASN A 300 -26.36 -6.91 1.31
N ALA A 301 -26.07 -6.15 2.36
CA ALA A 301 -27.06 -5.84 3.39
C ALA A 301 -27.93 -4.68 2.91
N ASP A 302 -29.10 -4.52 3.52
CA ASP A 302 -30.06 -3.45 3.18
C ASP A 302 -29.43 -2.03 3.10
N HIS A 303 -28.37 -1.79 3.87
CA HIS A 303 -27.75 -0.46 4.03
C HIS A 303 -26.34 -0.32 3.47
N LEU A 304 -25.70 -1.42 3.07
CA LEU A 304 -24.34 -1.41 2.54
C LEU A 304 -24.02 -2.64 1.70
N VAL A 305 -23.01 -2.51 0.85
CA VAL A 305 -22.37 -3.65 0.18
C VAL A 305 -20.94 -3.76 0.65
N LYS A 306 -20.47 -4.96 1.00
CA LYS A 306 -19.12 -5.16 1.57
C LYS A 306 -18.25 -6.03 0.66
N ALA A 307 -17.07 -5.51 0.37
CA ALA A 307 -15.95 -6.23 -0.21
C ALA A 307 -15.20 -6.99 0.89
N ALA A 308 -14.74 -8.19 0.57
CA ALA A 308 -13.94 -9.02 1.47
C ALA A 308 -12.75 -9.60 0.71
N PRO A 309 -11.66 -9.97 1.41
CA PRO A 309 -10.51 -10.66 0.81
C PRO A 309 -10.87 -12.12 0.53
N LEU A 310 -11.84 -12.32 -0.35
CA LEU A 310 -12.38 -13.62 -0.73
C LEU A 310 -12.40 -13.72 -2.25
N PRO A 311 -11.92 -14.84 -2.82
CA PRO A 311 -11.74 -14.97 -4.24
C PRO A 311 -13.09 -14.95 -4.97
N MET A 312 -13.11 -14.36 -6.17
CA MET A 312 -14.28 -14.43 -7.06
C MET A 312 -14.64 -15.88 -7.44
N SER A 313 -13.63 -16.76 -7.54
CA SER A 313 -13.81 -18.17 -7.90
C SER A 313 -12.65 -19.02 -7.38
N GLY A 314 -12.97 -20.23 -6.90
CA GLY A 314 -11.99 -21.22 -6.46
C GLY A 314 -11.43 -20.97 -5.06
N ASP A 315 -10.44 -21.77 -4.67
CA ASP A 315 -9.87 -21.82 -3.31
C ASP A 315 -8.61 -20.95 -3.17
N LEU A 316 -8.55 -19.80 -3.84
CA LEU A 316 -7.40 -18.90 -3.69
C LEU A 316 -7.47 -18.21 -2.33
N ASP A 317 -6.46 -18.43 -1.50
CA ASP A 317 -6.26 -17.68 -0.28
C ASP A 317 -5.98 -16.20 -0.62
N LYS A 318 -6.95 -15.37 -0.27
CA LYS A 318 -6.88 -13.92 -0.45
C LYS A 318 -6.69 -13.19 0.87
N ILE A 319 -6.78 -13.86 2.01
CA ILE A 319 -6.65 -13.24 3.33
C ILE A 319 -5.20 -13.19 3.78
N THR A 320 -4.42 -14.24 3.52
CA THR A 320 -3.02 -14.33 3.94
C THR A 320 -2.17 -13.16 3.42
N PRO A 321 -2.28 -12.72 2.15
CA PRO A 321 -1.53 -11.55 1.68
C PRO A 321 -1.84 -10.25 2.44
N PHE A 322 -3.08 -10.07 2.92
CA PHE A 322 -3.42 -8.90 3.75
C PHE A 322 -2.82 -9.01 5.15
N VAL A 323 -2.80 -10.21 5.72
CA VAL A 323 -2.24 -10.47 7.06
C VAL A 323 -0.72 -10.36 7.05
N GLU A 324 -0.06 -10.96 6.06
CA GLU A 324 1.41 -10.91 5.91
C GLU A 324 1.91 -9.49 5.66
N ALA A 325 1.13 -8.67 4.95
CA ALA A 325 1.45 -7.25 4.73
C ALA A 325 1.12 -6.35 5.94
N ASP A 326 0.46 -6.88 6.98
CA ASP A 326 -0.11 -6.09 8.08
C ASP A 326 -1.07 -4.98 7.61
N LEU A 327 -1.84 -5.29 6.55
CA LEU A 327 -2.79 -4.37 5.92
C LEU A 327 -4.23 -4.86 6.02
N ALA A 328 -4.51 -5.79 6.93
CA ALA A 328 -5.79 -6.48 6.99
C ALA A 328 -6.94 -5.64 7.58
N ALA A 329 -6.60 -4.69 8.46
CA ALA A 329 -7.51 -3.79 9.16
C ALA A 329 -6.76 -2.53 9.63
N PRO A 330 -7.45 -1.40 9.86
CA PRO A 330 -6.84 -0.23 10.50
C PRO A 330 -6.43 -0.54 11.93
N SER A 331 -5.36 0.11 12.41
CA SER A 331 -4.83 -0.13 13.76
C SER A 331 -5.80 0.37 14.85
N PHE A 332 -6.44 1.52 14.61
CA PHE A 332 -7.48 2.11 15.45
C PHE A 332 -8.67 2.62 14.61
N PRO A 333 -9.87 2.79 15.21
CA PRO A 333 -11.03 3.37 14.54
C PRO A 333 -10.85 4.89 14.36
N GLU A 334 -10.11 5.30 13.34
CA GLU A 334 -9.99 6.70 12.94
C GLU A 334 -11.32 7.20 12.36
N TYR A 335 -12.01 8.11 13.05
CA TYR A 335 -13.29 8.66 12.61
C TYR A 335 -13.29 10.19 12.66
N SER A 336 -14.07 10.82 11.78
CA SER A 336 -14.28 12.27 11.79
C SER A 336 -15.71 12.63 11.37
N ASP A 337 -16.34 13.52 12.14
CA ASP A 337 -17.65 14.11 11.81
C ASP A 337 -17.62 14.94 10.52
N GLU A 338 -16.45 15.40 10.08
CA GLU A 338 -16.29 16.12 8.81
C GLU A 338 -16.42 15.18 7.60
N PHE A 339 -16.26 13.87 7.80
CA PHE A 339 -16.36 12.86 6.74
C PHE A 339 -17.31 11.71 7.14
N PRO A 340 -18.61 11.99 7.35
CA PRO A 340 -19.54 11.00 7.92
C PRO A 340 -19.96 9.92 6.93
N HIS A 341 -20.60 8.85 7.43
CA HIS A 341 -21.09 7.72 6.63
C HIS A 341 -22.35 8.03 5.80
N LYS A 342 -22.22 8.92 4.83
CA LYS A 342 -23.29 9.25 3.88
C LYS A 342 -23.48 8.15 2.83
N LYS A 343 -24.57 8.24 2.08
CA LYS A 343 -24.79 7.40 0.91
C LYS A 343 -23.60 7.50 -0.06
N PHE A 344 -23.14 6.35 -0.52
CA PHE A 344 -21.99 6.17 -1.40
C PHE A 344 -20.62 6.53 -0.82
N THR A 345 -20.50 6.62 0.51
CA THR A 345 -19.18 6.62 1.16
C THR A 345 -18.68 5.21 1.45
N LEU A 346 -17.37 5.09 1.61
CA LEU A 346 -16.66 3.86 1.93
C LEU A 346 -16.21 3.88 3.38
N GLY A 347 -16.26 2.71 4.03
CA GLY A 347 -15.70 2.55 5.36
C GLY A 347 -15.10 1.18 5.66
N PHE A 348 -14.26 1.12 6.69
CA PHE A 348 -13.79 -0.13 7.27
C PHE A 348 -14.72 -0.52 8.42
N VAL A 349 -14.86 -1.82 8.65
CA VAL A 349 -15.59 -2.29 9.83
C VAL A 349 -14.67 -2.14 11.04
N GLY A 350 -15.07 -1.39 12.06
CA GLY A 350 -14.24 -1.02 13.22
C GLY A 350 -13.85 -2.16 14.18
N LYS A 351 -14.02 -3.43 13.78
CA LYS A 351 -13.55 -4.59 14.54
C LYS A 351 -12.26 -5.12 13.94
N ALA A 352 -11.23 -5.31 14.77
CA ALA A 352 -9.88 -5.76 14.38
C ALA A 352 -9.83 -7.02 13.49
N ASN A 353 -10.88 -7.85 13.49
CA ASN A 353 -10.95 -9.08 12.71
C ASN A 353 -11.83 -8.98 11.45
N ALA A 354 -12.38 -7.81 11.17
CA ALA A 354 -13.30 -7.61 10.06
C ALA A 354 -12.55 -7.11 8.82
N HIS A 355 -11.86 -8.03 8.15
CA HIS A 355 -11.24 -7.76 6.86
C HIS A 355 -12.30 -7.28 5.84
N GLY A 356 -11.94 -6.31 5.02
CA GLY A 356 -12.87 -5.73 4.03
C GLY A 356 -13.21 -4.26 4.25
N PHE A 357 -13.65 -3.61 3.18
CA PHE A 357 -14.34 -2.32 3.24
C PHE A 357 -15.78 -2.48 2.78
N PHE A 358 -16.65 -1.56 3.19
CA PHE A 358 -18.02 -1.47 2.72
C PHE A 358 -18.29 -0.17 1.98
N ILE A 359 -19.35 -0.16 1.18
CA ILE A 359 -19.89 1.01 0.50
C ILE A 359 -21.31 1.20 1.00
N ASN A 360 -21.59 2.37 1.58
CA ASN A 360 -22.91 2.74 2.05
C ASN A 360 -23.90 2.89 0.87
N THR A 361 -25.05 2.21 0.92
CA THR A 361 -26.12 2.35 -0.09
C THR A 361 -27.20 3.36 0.33
N ARG A 362 -27.15 3.80 1.60
CA ARG A 362 -27.95 4.88 2.19
C ARG A 362 -27.11 5.69 3.18
N ASP A 363 -27.68 6.74 3.77
CA ASP A 363 -27.02 7.45 4.86
C ASP A 363 -27.04 6.58 6.13
N ASN A 364 -25.85 6.25 6.64
CA ASN A 364 -25.63 5.44 7.82
C ASN A 364 -24.80 6.19 8.87
N SER A 365 -24.80 7.53 8.84
CA SER A 365 -24.06 8.36 9.79
C SER A 365 -24.39 8.01 11.25
N ASP A 366 -25.66 7.74 11.57
CA ASP A 366 -26.07 7.35 12.92
C ASP A 366 -25.65 5.91 13.29
N HIS A 367 -25.54 5.01 12.31
CA HIS A 367 -25.28 3.58 12.52
C HIS A 367 -23.79 3.26 12.58
N HIS A 368 -22.97 4.02 11.87
CA HIS A 368 -21.52 3.80 11.78
C HIS A 368 -20.71 5.00 12.31
N GLY A 369 -21.37 6.07 12.77
CA GLY A 369 -20.71 7.23 13.37
C GLY A 369 -20.31 7.04 14.83
N GLN A 370 -19.75 8.08 15.41
CA GLN A 370 -19.15 8.08 16.75
C GLN A 370 -20.12 7.66 17.87
N ASP A 371 -21.39 8.03 17.76
CA ASP A 371 -22.43 7.73 18.76
C ASP A 371 -23.19 6.42 18.50
N SER A 372 -22.74 5.60 17.54
CA SER A 372 -23.45 4.37 17.19
C SER A 372 -23.54 3.41 18.37
N GLN A 373 -24.78 3.11 18.78
CA GLN A 373 -25.05 2.28 19.96
C GLN A 373 -24.61 0.82 19.80
N LEU A 374 -24.35 0.37 18.58
CA LEU A 374 -23.97 -1.01 18.30
C LEU A 374 -22.47 -1.26 18.54
N HIS A 375 -21.67 -0.19 18.71
CA HIS A 375 -20.21 -0.26 18.84
C HIS A 375 -19.68 0.26 20.20
N HIS A 376 -20.56 0.37 21.20
CA HIS A 376 -20.25 0.93 22.53
C HIS A 376 -19.06 0.32 23.29
N GLU A 377 -18.55 -0.83 22.86
CA GLU A 377 -17.40 -1.47 23.50
C GLU A 377 -16.08 -0.75 23.19
N THR A 378 -15.89 -0.25 21.96
CA THR A 378 -14.66 0.43 21.53
C THR A 378 -14.77 1.95 21.48
N GLY A 379 -15.99 2.51 21.53
CA GLY A 379 -16.21 3.95 21.69
C GLY A 379 -15.80 4.83 20.50
N GLY A 380 -15.54 4.22 19.33
CA GLY A 380 -15.20 4.92 18.08
C GLY A 380 -16.14 4.51 16.95
N GLY A 381 -16.43 5.45 16.05
CA GLY A 381 -17.14 5.18 14.80
C GLY A 381 -16.29 4.34 13.84
N ASP A 382 -16.95 3.72 12.86
CA ASP A 382 -16.24 3.02 11.79
C ASP A 382 -15.44 4.02 10.94
N PRO A 383 -14.22 3.71 10.47
CA PRO A 383 -13.49 4.66 9.64
C PRO A 383 -14.19 4.90 8.31
N CYS A 384 -14.58 6.15 8.02
CA CYS A 384 -15.13 6.58 6.74
C CYS A 384 -14.03 7.30 5.94
N PHE A 385 -13.54 6.68 4.86
CA PHE A 385 -12.28 7.10 4.23
C PHE A 385 -12.40 7.41 2.74
N GLY A 386 -13.57 7.26 2.14
CA GLY A 386 -13.75 7.59 0.73
C GLY A 386 -15.19 7.83 0.33
N GLU A 387 -15.37 8.41 -0.85
CA GLU A 387 -16.67 8.70 -1.46
C GLU A 387 -16.64 8.31 -2.93
N VAL A 388 -17.67 7.60 -3.40
CA VAL A 388 -17.83 7.32 -4.82
C VAL A 388 -18.16 8.62 -5.54
N VAL A 389 -17.30 9.03 -6.48
CA VAL A 389 -17.43 10.25 -7.30
C VAL A 389 -17.82 9.96 -8.75
N SER A 390 -17.70 8.71 -9.19
CA SER A 390 -18.11 8.26 -10.52
C SER A 390 -18.50 6.79 -10.50
N GLY A 391 -19.34 6.38 -11.45
CA GLY A 391 -19.78 4.98 -11.58
C GLY A 391 -20.89 4.58 -10.61
N TYR A 392 -21.76 5.51 -10.19
CA TYR A 392 -22.92 5.21 -9.32
C TYR A 392 -23.81 4.07 -9.84
N LYS A 393 -23.94 3.93 -11.17
CA LYS A 393 -24.67 2.80 -11.80
C LYS A 393 -24.08 1.45 -11.40
N ALA A 394 -22.75 1.34 -11.28
CA ALA A 394 -22.08 0.12 -10.83
C ALA A 394 -22.47 -0.22 -9.39
N ILE A 395 -22.52 0.77 -8.51
CA ILE A 395 -22.91 0.59 -7.09
C ILE A 395 -24.39 0.22 -6.96
N LEU A 396 -25.27 0.88 -7.71
CA LEU A 396 -26.69 0.54 -7.72
C LEU A 396 -26.91 -0.89 -8.23
N ARG A 397 -26.19 -1.28 -9.29
CA ARG A 397 -26.21 -2.65 -9.79
C ARG A 397 -25.70 -3.64 -8.75
N LEU A 398 -24.62 -3.32 -8.05
CA LEU A 398 -24.06 -4.13 -6.97
C LEU A 398 -25.09 -4.33 -5.84
N SER A 399 -25.78 -3.28 -5.43
CA SER A 399 -26.85 -3.35 -4.41
C SER A 399 -28.10 -4.09 -4.86
N SER A 400 -28.28 -4.30 -6.17
CA SER A 400 -29.40 -5.06 -6.73
C SER A 400 -29.12 -6.56 -6.86
N VAL A 401 -27.90 -7.01 -6.54
CA VAL A 401 -27.52 -8.42 -6.63
C VAL A 401 -28.35 -9.22 -5.61
N PRO A 402 -29.12 -10.23 -6.04
CA PRO A 402 -29.89 -11.11 -5.16
C PRO A 402 -29.04 -11.75 -4.06
N THR A 403 -29.66 -11.88 -2.91
CA THR A 403 -29.04 -12.40 -1.69
C THR A 403 -29.68 -13.70 -1.21
N VAL A 404 -28.90 -14.49 -0.47
CA VAL A 404 -29.35 -15.51 0.46
C VAL A 404 -29.49 -14.85 1.84
N ASP A 405 -30.61 -15.09 2.52
CA ASP A 405 -30.91 -14.57 3.85
C ASP A 405 -30.80 -13.04 3.99
N GLN A 406 -31.03 -12.31 2.90
CA GLN A 406 -30.97 -10.83 2.83
C GLN A 406 -29.59 -10.21 3.15
N ILE A 407 -28.53 -11.02 3.22
CA ILE A 407 -27.19 -10.56 3.62
C ILE A 407 -26.13 -10.98 2.61
N PHE A 408 -26.08 -12.26 2.25
CA PHE A 408 -25.00 -12.78 1.40
C PHE A 408 -25.43 -12.78 -0.06
N MET A 409 -24.63 -12.20 -0.95
CA MET A 409 -24.90 -12.29 -2.39
C MET A 409 -24.92 -13.75 -2.84
N LYS A 410 -25.96 -14.16 -3.60
CA LYS A 410 -26.03 -15.51 -4.19
C LYS A 410 -24.83 -15.80 -5.10
N THR A 411 -24.30 -14.74 -5.70
CA THR A 411 -23.13 -14.81 -6.57
C THR A 411 -22.25 -13.61 -6.26
N PRO A 412 -21.01 -13.82 -5.80
CA PRO A 412 -20.08 -12.72 -5.56
C PRO A 412 -19.80 -11.91 -6.82
N VAL A 413 -19.60 -10.60 -6.65
CA VAL A 413 -19.14 -9.72 -7.74
C VAL A 413 -17.64 -9.51 -7.58
N GLY A 414 -16.86 -9.92 -8.58
CA GLY A 414 -15.41 -9.87 -8.51
C GLY A 414 -14.85 -8.47 -8.72
N ILE A 415 -13.78 -8.14 -7.98
CA ILE A 415 -12.93 -6.98 -8.22
C ILE A 415 -11.81 -7.42 -9.15
N THR A 416 -11.89 -7.06 -10.43
CA THR A 416 -10.86 -7.41 -11.42
C THR A 416 -9.62 -6.55 -11.28
N SER A 417 -9.80 -5.27 -10.95
CA SER A 417 -8.71 -4.33 -10.75
C SER A 417 -9.10 -3.23 -9.77
N ALA A 418 -8.20 -2.88 -8.87
CA ALA A 418 -8.20 -1.65 -8.10
C ALA A 418 -6.90 -0.89 -8.40
N LYS A 419 -6.99 0.37 -8.83
CA LYS A 419 -5.83 1.18 -9.21
C LYS A 419 -5.94 2.60 -8.69
N ILE A 420 -4.85 3.12 -8.14
CA ILE A 420 -4.69 4.54 -7.88
C ILE A 420 -4.64 5.26 -9.24
N VAL A 421 -5.46 6.28 -9.41
CA VAL A 421 -5.50 7.09 -10.63
C VAL A 421 -5.16 8.53 -10.28
N GLU A 422 -4.39 9.18 -11.15
CA GLU A 422 -4.08 10.60 -10.96
C GLU A 422 -5.36 11.42 -11.05
N GLY A 423 -5.57 12.28 -10.05
CA GLY A 423 -6.65 13.25 -10.11
C GLY A 423 -6.43 14.15 -11.33
N SER A 424 -7.43 14.25 -12.21
CA SER A 424 -7.45 15.17 -13.35
C SER A 424 -7.31 16.66 -12.98
N GLY A 425 -7.16 16.97 -11.67
CA GLY A 425 -6.95 18.29 -11.10
C GLY A 425 -5.50 18.79 -11.07
N ARG A 426 -4.51 18.02 -11.53
CA ARG A 426 -3.26 18.64 -12.03
C ARG A 426 -3.59 19.31 -13.37
N GLY A 427 -4.32 20.42 -13.27
CA GLY A 427 -4.32 21.43 -14.32
C GLY A 427 -2.86 21.68 -14.66
N ASP A 428 -2.57 21.47 -15.93
CA ASP A 428 -1.28 21.66 -16.57
C ASP A 428 -0.60 22.92 -16.01
N ARG A 429 0.31 22.78 -15.05
CA ARG A 429 1.08 23.92 -14.48
C ARG A 429 2.13 24.44 -15.47
N SER A 430 1.99 24.12 -16.76
CA SER A 430 2.87 24.54 -17.84
C SER A 430 2.36 25.75 -18.64
N GLN A 431 1.33 26.46 -18.16
CA GLN A 431 0.92 27.77 -18.71
C GLN A 431 1.35 28.95 -17.84
#